data_AF-A0A9W9YVQ2-F1
#
_entry.id   AF-A0A9W9YVQ2-F1
#
_cell.length_a   1.000
_cell.length_b   1.000
_cell.length_c   1.000
_cell.angle_alpha   90.00
_cell.angle_beta   90.00
_cell.angle_gamma   90.00
#
_symmetry.space_group_name_H-M   'P 1'
#
loop_
_entity.id
_entity.type
_entity.pdbx_description
1 polymer ?
#
loop_
_entity_poly.entity_id
_entity_poly.type
_entity_poly.pdbx_seq_one_letter_code
_entity_poly.pdbx_strand_id
1 'polypeptide(L)'
;MRAIYLNIMNTLELTVPVGYVDLNYVVTRIHEKIQPLKSEGQSVLFLLDNVEQFTAGNGKEGKNLKAAFVQFLGRLSEFDSKDKKTALKLLLTSRTQLQDANNVENFEVKSLESSSSEKILLFKGITNVIHTRRIN
;
A
#
# COMPACT_ATOMS: atom_id res chain seq x y z
N MET A 1 14.40 -1.13 -1.78
CA MET A 1 13.78 0.22 -1.63
C MET A 1 13.65 1.00 -2.93
N ARG A 2 14.73 1.24 -3.69
CA ARG A 2 14.68 2.07 -4.92
C ARG A 2 13.51 1.76 -5.85
N ALA A 3 13.24 0.49 -6.14
CA ALA A 3 12.12 0.10 -7.00
C ALA A 3 10.75 0.60 -6.51
N ILE A 4 10.48 0.58 -5.20
CA ILE A 4 9.25 1.13 -4.60
C ILE A 4 9.17 2.63 -4.83
N TYR A 5 10.27 3.34 -4.54
CA TYR A 5 10.33 4.78 -4.71
C TYR A 5 10.02 5.17 -6.15
N LEU A 6 10.59 4.44 -7.11
CA LEU A 6 10.31 4.62 -8.53
C LEU A 6 8.84 4.33 -8.86
N ASN A 7 8.28 3.24 -8.34
CA ASN A 7 6.89 2.87 -8.57
C ASN A 7 5.93 3.94 -8.05
N ILE A 8 6.12 4.42 -6.81
CA ILE A 8 5.29 5.47 -6.21
C ILE A 8 5.41 6.78 -6.98
N MET A 9 6.64 7.18 -7.34
CA MET A 9 6.84 8.39 -8.14
C MET A 9 6.15 8.28 -9.51
N ASN A 10 6.27 7.13 -10.19
CA ASN A 10 5.59 6.90 -11.47
C ASN A 10 4.06 6.95 -11.34
N THR A 11 3.48 6.31 -10.31
CA THR A 11 2.02 6.36 -10.05
C THR A 11 1.52 7.78 -9.81
N LEU A 12 2.35 8.65 -9.28
CA LEU A 12 2.05 10.07 -9.07
C LEU A 12 2.40 10.96 -10.27
N GLU A 13 2.83 10.35 -11.38
CA GLU A 13 3.29 11.04 -12.59
C GLU A 13 4.43 12.03 -12.27
N LEU A 14 5.25 11.70 -11.28
CA LEU A 14 6.41 12.50 -10.90
C LEU A 14 7.60 12.14 -11.78
N THR A 15 8.33 13.15 -12.23
CA THR A 15 9.59 12.93 -12.98
C THR A 15 10.58 12.16 -12.10
N VAL A 16 10.91 10.95 -12.54
CA VAL A 16 11.92 10.11 -11.91
C VAL A 16 13.31 10.55 -12.37
N PRO A 17 14.23 10.91 -11.45
CA PRO A 17 15.57 11.30 -11.84
C PRO A 17 16.37 10.08 -12.34
N VAL A 18 17.18 10.30 -13.39
CA VAL A 18 18.14 9.32 -13.89
C VAL A 18 19.35 9.32 -12.95
N GLY A 19 19.28 8.53 -11.87
CA GLY A 19 20.38 8.44 -10.92
C GLY A 19 19.97 7.99 -9.52
N TYR A 20 20.60 8.63 -8.53
CA TYR A 20 20.36 8.38 -7.10
C TYR A 20 18.98 8.91 -6.68
N VAL A 21 18.24 8.07 -5.96
CA VAL A 21 16.92 8.39 -5.42
C VAL A 21 17.00 8.06 -3.94
N ASP A 22 17.06 9.09 -3.10
CA ASP A 22 16.99 8.93 -1.65
C ASP A 22 15.58 9.10 -1.10
N LEU A 23 15.45 8.73 0.16
CA LEU A 23 14.21 8.79 0.91
C LEU A 23 13.65 10.23 1.00
N ASN A 24 14.49 11.22 1.28
CA ASN A 24 14.02 12.59 1.49
C ASN A 24 13.48 13.17 0.19
N TYR A 25 14.20 13.00 -0.92
CA TYR A 25 13.76 13.43 -2.23
C TYR A 25 12.38 12.83 -2.57
N VAL A 26 12.21 11.52 -2.40
CA VAL A 26 10.96 10.83 -2.72
C VAL A 26 9.81 11.37 -1.87
N VAL A 27 10.01 11.48 -0.56
CA VAL A 27 9.01 11.99 0.38
C VAL A 27 8.64 13.44 0.04
N THR A 28 9.61 14.31 -0.23
CA THR A 28 9.37 15.70 -0.64
C THR A 28 8.53 15.77 -1.91
N ARG A 29 8.85 14.98 -2.94
CA ARG A 29 8.10 15.02 -4.21
C ARG A 29 6.68 14.49 -4.06
N ILE A 30 6.49 13.45 -3.23
CA ILE A 30 5.15 12.97 -2.86
C ILE A 30 4.38 14.08 -2.14
N HIS A 31 5.01 14.76 -1.18
CA HIS A 31 4.39 15.86 -0.44
C HIS A 31 3.98 17.01 -1.35
N GLU A 32 4.86 17.44 -2.25
CA GLU A 32 4.57 18.50 -3.25
C GLU A 32 3.38 18.15 -4.14
N LYS A 33 3.27 16.89 -4.57
CA LYS A 33 2.15 16.43 -5.41
C LYS A 33 0.82 16.40 -4.65
N ILE A 34 0.84 16.04 -3.38
CA ILE A 34 -0.37 15.84 -2.56
C ILE A 34 -0.86 17.14 -1.92
N GLN A 35 0.02 18.13 -1.70
CA GLN A 35 -0.33 19.41 -1.06
C GLN A 35 -1.54 20.11 -1.71
N PRO A 36 -1.62 20.30 -3.04
CA PRO A 36 -2.79 20.91 -3.66
C PRO A 36 -4.09 20.13 -3.41
N LEU A 37 -4.02 18.79 -3.46
CA LEU A 37 -5.17 17.91 -3.19
C LEU A 37 -5.67 18.08 -1.76
N LYS A 38 -4.76 18.28 -0.79
CA LYS A 38 -5.10 18.60 0.60
C LYS A 38 -5.87 19.92 0.70
N SER A 39 -5.41 20.96 0.01
CA SER A 39 -6.06 22.28 -0.01
C SER A 39 -7.47 22.23 -0.61
N GLU A 40 -7.71 21.33 -1.55
CA GLU A 40 -9.02 21.04 -2.13
C GLU A 40 -9.88 20.09 -1.27
N GLY A 41 -9.35 19.66 -0.11
CA GLY A 41 -10.05 18.78 0.83
C GLY A 41 -10.08 17.31 0.39
N GLN A 42 -9.34 16.93 -0.64
CA GLN A 42 -9.21 15.57 -1.15
C GLN A 42 -8.17 14.77 -0.34
N SER A 43 -8.24 13.44 -0.43
CA SER A 43 -7.28 12.53 0.19
C SER A 43 -6.79 11.48 -0.80
N VAL A 44 -5.51 11.14 -0.74
CA VAL A 44 -4.85 10.11 -1.54
C VAL A 44 -4.64 8.86 -0.69
N LEU A 45 -4.96 7.69 -1.26
CA LEU A 45 -4.69 6.39 -0.63
C LEU A 45 -3.58 5.69 -1.40
N PHE A 46 -2.49 5.33 -0.72
CA PHE A 46 -1.52 4.38 -1.26
C PHE A 46 -1.78 2.99 -0.71
N LEU A 47 -1.99 2.06 -1.64
CA LEU A 47 -2.00 0.64 -1.36
C LEU A 47 -0.61 0.07 -1.63
N LEU A 48 0.06 -0.40 -0.58
CA LEU A 48 1.33 -1.10 -0.70
C LEU A 48 1.06 -2.58 -0.43
N ASP A 49 1.09 -3.37 -1.51
CA ASP A 49 0.78 -4.79 -1.46
C ASP A 49 2.03 -5.64 -1.13
N ASN A 50 1.84 -6.72 -0.37
CA ASN A 50 2.87 -7.70 0.00
C ASN A 50 4.13 -7.06 0.64
N VAL A 51 3.94 -6.22 1.67
CA VAL A 51 5.05 -5.47 2.28
C VAL A 51 6.02 -6.35 3.07
N GLU A 52 5.68 -7.62 3.36
CA GLU A 52 6.58 -8.55 4.02
C GLU A 52 7.87 -8.80 3.24
N GLN A 53 7.88 -8.55 1.92
CA GLN A 53 9.10 -8.63 1.11
C GLN A 53 10.21 -7.66 1.58
N PHE A 54 9.84 -6.61 2.33
CA PHE A 54 10.79 -5.64 2.90
C PHE A 54 11.17 -5.96 4.34
N THR A 55 10.49 -6.90 4.99
CA THR A 55 10.63 -7.14 6.44
C THR A 55 10.96 -8.59 6.80
N ALA A 56 10.77 -9.54 5.88
CA ALA A 56 11.02 -10.97 6.08
C ALA A 56 12.51 -11.36 5.93
N GLY A 57 13.37 -10.45 5.48
CA GLY A 57 14.78 -10.74 5.25
C GLY A 57 15.58 -10.96 6.54
N ASN A 58 16.38 -12.02 6.58
CA ASN A 58 17.33 -12.30 7.67
C ASN A 58 18.72 -11.70 7.39
N GLY A 59 19.55 -11.57 8.43
CA GLY A 59 20.91 -11.03 8.32
C GLY A 59 20.97 -9.49 8.19
N LYS A 60 22.16 -8.96 7.90
CA LYS A 60 22.42 -7.51 7.89
C LYS A 60 21.61 -6.79 6.79
N GLU A 61 21.57 -7.35 5.59
CA GLU A 61 20.86 -6.74 4.46
C GLU A 61 19.35 -6.70 4.68
N GLY A 62 18.75 -7.80 5.16
CA GLY A 62 17.34 -7.85 5.51
C GLY A 62 16.96 -6.86 6.61
N LYS A 63 17.77 -6.78 7.67
CA LYS A 63 17.59 -5.79 8.74
C LYS A 63 17.69 -4.35 8.23
N ASN A 64 18.65 -4.06 7.35
CA ASN A 64 18.80 -2.75 6.74
C ASN A 64 17.59 -2.40 5.84
N LEU A 65 17.08 -3.37 5.08
CA LEU A 65 15.90 -3.19 4.24
C LEU A 65 14.65 -2.90 5.09
N LYS A 66 14.45 -3.67 6.18
CA LYS A 66 13.37 -3.43 7.14
C LYS A 66 13.46 -2.03 7.74
N ALA A 67 14.64 -1.63 8.21
CA ALA A 67 14.86 -0.32 8.79
C ALA A 67 14.58 0.81 7.78
N ALA A 68 15.05 0.68 6.53
CA ALA A 68 14.79 1.65 5.48
C ALA A 68 13.28 1.75 5.13
N PHE A 69 12.57 0.62 5.13
CA PHE A 69 11.13 0.61 4.89
C PHE A 69 10.34 1.27 6.04
N VAL A 70 10.67 0.95 7.29
CA VAL A 70 10.04 1.59 8.47
C VAL A 70 10.31 3.10 8.49
N GLN A 71 11.54 3.52 8.19
CA GLN A 71 11.88 4.94 8.07
C GLN A 71 11.08 5.62 6.96
N PHE A 72 10.89 4.95 5.82
CA PHE A 72 10.06 5.47 4.73
C PHE A 72 8.61 5.72 5.16
N LEU A 73 7.99 4.75 5.84
CA LEU A 73 6.63 4.90 6.37
C LEU A 73 6.54 6.04 7.40
N GLY A 74 7.52 6.13 8.30
CA GLY A 74 7.61 7.20 9.29
C GLY A 74 7.65 8.58 8.62
N ARG A 75 8.52 8.77 7.62
CA ARG A 75 8.65 10.04 6.90
C ARG A 75 7.39 10.43 6.13
N LEU A 76 6.70 9.48 5.51
CA LEU A 76 5.42 9.75 4.85
C LEU A 76 4.33 10.18 5.84
N SER A 77 4.34 9.62 7.06
CA SER A 77 3.36 9.98 8.10
C SER A 77 3.58 11.38 8.70
N GLU A 78 4.77 11.97 8.56
CA GLU A 78 5.07 13.33 9.05
C GLU A 78 4.28 14.42 8.31
N PHE A 79 3.76 14.13 7.10
CA PHE A 79 3.04 15.06 6.22
C PHE A 79 1.86 15.76 6.90
N ASP A 80 1.20 15.09 7.84
CA ASP A 80 -0.08 15.52 8.40
C ASP A 80 0.00 15.93 9.88
N SER A 81 1.20 16.00 10.45
CA SER A 81 1.42 16.24 11.89
C SER A 81 0.93 17.60 12.42
N LYS A 82 0.52 18.55 11.56
CA LYS A 82 0.04 19.89 11.97
C LYS A 82 -1.46 20.14 11.76
N ASP A 83 -2.17 19.33 10.97
CA ASP A 83 -3.60 19.53 10.67
C ASP A 83 -4.40 18.24 10.90
N LYS A 84 -5.60 18.35 11.48
CA LYS A 84 -6.46 17.20 11.83
C LYS A 84 -6.96 16.35 10.65
N LYS A 85 -6.74 16.77 9.40
CA LYS A 85 -7.21 16.06 8.20
C LYS A 85 -6.01 15.55 7.41
N THR A 86 -5.81 14.24 7.44
CA THR A 86 -4.72 13.58 6.72
C THR A 86 -5.02 13.54 5.23
N ALA A 87 -4.14 14.13 4.41
CA ALA A 87 -4.29 14.08 2.95
C ALA A 87 -3.67 12.83 2.34
N LEU A 88 -2.76 12.16 3.06
CA LEU A 88 -2.20 10.88 2.66
C LEU A 88 -2.67 9.78 3.62
N LYS A 89 -3.25 8.73 3.06
CA LYS A 89 -3.59 7.49 3.76
C LYS A 89 -2.74 6.37 3.21
N LEU A 90 -2.24 5.50 4.09
CA LEU A 90 -1.46 4.33 3.73
C LEU A 90 -2.24 3.08 4.14
N LEU A 91 -2.43 2.16 3.20
CA LEU A 91 -2.94 0.81 3.45
C LEU A 91 -1.86 -0.18 3.03
N LEU A 92 -1.42 -0.99 3.97
CA LEU A 92 -0.39 -2.01 3.76
C LEU A 92 -1.05 -3.37 3.83
N THR A 93 -0.75 -4.26 2.89
CA THR A 93 -1.11 -5.67 3.00
C THR A 93 0.16 -6.48 3.28
N SER A 94 0.01 -7.49 4.13
CA SER A 94 1.12 -8.35 4.50
C SER A 94 0.59 -9.71 4.95
N ARG A 95 1.36 -10.76 4.71
CA ARG A 95 1.10 -12.10 5.28
C ARG A 95 1.55 -12.22 6.74
N THR A 96 2.41 -11.31 7.21
CA THR A 96 2.93 -11.29 8.58
C THR A 96 2.75 -9.92 9.21
N GLN A 97 2.66 -9.86 10.55
CA GLN A 97 2.56 -8.58 11.24
C GLN A 97 3.81 -7.73 11.05
N LEU A 98 3.62 -6.45 10.77
CA LEU A 98 4.71 -5.49 10.72
C LEU A 98 5.11 -5.10 12.15
N GLN A 99 6.24 -5.62 12.60
CA GLN A 99 6.85 -5.27 13.88
C GLN A 99 7.77 -4.04 13.71
N ASP A 100 7.98 -3.30 14.81
CA ASP A 100 8.87 -2.14 14.92
C ASP A 100 8.43 -0.87 14.17
N ALA A 101 7.17 -0.80 13.74
CA ALA A 101 6.58 0.38 13.12
C ALA A 101 5.51 1.00 14.04
N ASN A 102 5.94 1.90 14.93
CA ASN A 102 5.07 2.49 15.97
C ASN A 102 3.89 3.30 15.42
N ASN A 103 3.97 3.74 14.17
CA ASN A 103 2.95 4.57 13.51
C ASN A 103 2.01 3.75 12.61
N VAL A 104 2.07 2.42 12.68
CA VAL A 104 1.25 1.52 11.87
C VAL A 104 0.39 0.66 12.79
N GLU A 105 -0.92 0.73 12.58
CA GLU A 105 -1.89 -0.14 13.23
C GLU A 105 -2.00 -1.45 12.43
N ASN A 106 -1.79 -2.59 13.09
CA ASN A 106 -1.93 -3.90 12.47
C ASN A 106 -3.36 -4.42 12.66
N PHE A 107 -4.04 -4.74 11.56
CA PHE A 107 -5.36 -5.37 11.57
C PHE A 107 -5.28 -6.76 10.96
N GLU A 108 -5.60 -7.78 11.75
CA GLU A 108 -5.65 -9.16 11.27
C GLU A 108 -6.98 -9.44 10.56
N VAL A 109 -6.90 -9.88 9.31
CA VAL A 109 -8.07 -10.33 8.54
C VAL A 109 -8.15 -11.85 8.65
N LYS A 110 -9.28 -12.35 9.16
CA LYS A 110 -9.54 -13.78 9.30
C LYS A 110 -10.07 -14.38 8.01
N SER A 111 -9.90 -15.68 7.85
CA SER A 111 -10.63 -16.42 6.82
C SER A 111 -12.12 -16.22 7.01
N LEU A 112 -12.85 -16.11 5.90
CA LEU A 112 -14.30 -16.02 5.93
C LEU A 112 -14.89 -17.30 6.51
N GLU A 113 -15.94 -17.15 7.32
CA GLU A 113 -16.77 -18.28 7.71
C GLU A 113 -17.47 -18.88 6.47
N SER A 114 -17.82 -20.16 6.53
CA SER A 114 -18.46 -20.87 5.40
C SER A 114 -19.72 -20.12 4.90
N SER A 115 -20.54 -19.63 5.82
CA SER A 115 -21.77 -18.87 5.51
C SER A 115 -21.52 -17.54 4.78
N SER A 116 -20.36 -16.92 5.00
CA SER A 116 -19.94 -15.70 4.32
C SER A 116 -19.25 -16.01 2.98
N SER A 117 -18.50 -17.11 2.94
CA SER A 117 -17.85 -17.62 1.73
C SER A 117 -18.88 -18.03 0.67
N GLU A 118 -19.95 -18.72 1.09
CA GLU A 118 -21.07 -19.09 0.23
C GLU A 118 -21.70 -17.88 -0.45
N LYS A 119 -21.83 -16.73 0.22
CA LYS A 119 -22.39 -15.51 -0.37
C LYS A 119 -21.50 -14.89 -1.44
N ILE A 120 -20.18 -15.08 -1.37
CA ILE A 120 -19.22 -14.62 -2.40
C ILE A 120 -19.24 -15.58 -3.59
N LEU A 121 -19.19 -16.89 -3.32
CA LEU A 121 -19.13 -17.92 -4.37
C LEU A 121 -20.45 -18.11 -5.11
N LEU A 122 -21.57 -18.00 -4.39
CA LEU A 122 -22.93 -18.15 -4.90
C LEU A 122 -23.63 -16.80 -5.01
N PHE A 123 -22.86 -15.72 -5.21
CA PHE A 123 -23.44 -14.40 -5.41
C PHE A 123 -24.54 -14.51 -6.47
N LYS A 124 -25.74 -14.05 -6.13
CA LYS A 124 -27.01 -14.25 -6.87
C LYS A 124 -27.05 -13.54 -8.25
N GLY A 125 -25.91 -13.35 -8.88
CA GLY A 125 -25.74 -12.77 -10.21
C GLY A 125 -24.77 -13.62 -11.04
N ILE A 126 -25.28 -14.75 -11.55
CA ILE A 126 -25.13 -15.33 -12.91
C ILE A 126 -25.83 -16.70 -12.82
N THR A 127 -27.16 -16.69 -12.87
CA THR A 127 -27.97 -17.88 -13.12
C THR A 127 -28.46 -17.80 -14.55
N ASN A 128 -27.55 -17.95 -15.52
CA ASN A 128 -27.87 -18.28 -16.91
C ASN A 128 -26.58 -18.68 -17.66
N VAL A 129 -25.93 -19.75 -17.20
CA VAL A 129 -25.07 -20.51 -18.11
C VAL A 129 -25.99 -21.44 -18.88
N ILE A 130 -26.40 -21.01 -20.07
CA ILE A 130 -27.14 -21.87 -21.01
C ILE A 130 -26.20 -23.00 -21.41
N HIS A 131 -26.37 -24.18 -20.82
CA HIS A 131 -25.78 -25.39 -21.35
C HIS A 131 -26.55 -25.81 -22.61
N THR A 132 -26.16 -25.28 -23.76
CA THR A 132 -26.50 -25.90 -25.05
C THR A 132 -25.81 -27.26 -25.11
N ARG A 133 -26.51 -28.31 -24.71
CA ARG A 133 -26.19 -29.68 -25.15
C ARG A 133 -26.45 -29.73 -26.65
N ARG A 134 -25.38 -29.80 -27.44
CA ARG A 134 -25.46 -30.34 -28.81
C ARG A 134 -25.80 -31.83 -28.66
N ILE A 135 -27.01 -32.18 -29.04
CA ILE A 135 -27.41 -33.56 -29.30
C ILE A 135 -26.95 -33.84 -30.73
N ASN A 136 -26.05 -34.81 -30.90
CA ASN A 136 -25.77 -35.44 -32.20
C ASN A 136 -26.88 -36.44 -32.50
#